data_AF-A0A942MRC4-F1
#
_entry.id   AF-A0A942MRC4-F1
#
_cell.length_a   1.000
_cell.length_b   1.000
_cell.length_c   1.000
_cell.angle_alpha   90.00
_cell.angle_beta   90.00
_cell.angle_gamma   90.00
#
_symmetry.space_group_name_H-M   'P 1'
#
loop_
_entity.id
_entity.type
_entity.pdbx_description
1 polymer ?
#
loop_
_entity_poly.entity_id
_entity_poly.type
_entity_poly.pdbx_seq_one_letter_code
_entity_poly.pdbx_strand_id
1 'polypeptide(L)'
;MDLNHNKKIQDYISEVCSQVRFRDVHQDVKLELEAHIQEIVEEHLSKGSSEKEAVEKALAKMGDADIIGKQLNKVHKPKPEWSVLLFSFLFINIGLIAMYFIQKQSLLTYEIHIFERSLLFSLMSLIPIVGLYFFDYRKLEKYSKHIYLGTLIILIFTVFWGVQSSGSKSWLVLGPFSVNFV
;
A
#
# COMPACT_ATOMS: atom_id res chain seq x y z
N MET A 1 -12.68 -27.10 -21.68
CA MET A 1 -11.76 -26.98 -22.85
C MET A 1 -10.83 -25.84 -22.55
N ASP A 2 -9.50 -25.98 -22.72
CA ASP A 2 -8.58 -24.89 -22.35
C ASP A 2 -8.57 -23.77 -23.40
N LEU A 3 -9.45 -22.79 -23.23
CA LEU A 3 -9.63 -21.64 -24.13
C LEU A 3 -8.49 -20.60 -24.03
N ASN A 4 -7.48 -20.84 -23.18
CA ASN A 4 -6.31 -19.95 -23.03
C ASN A 4 -5.56 -19.69 -24.34
N HIS A 5 -5.74 -20.53 -25.36
CA HIS A 5 -5.09 -20.39 -26.65
C HIS A 5 -5.91 -19.58 -27.68
N ASN A 6 -7.14 -19.18 -27.37
CA ASN A 6 -7.95 -18.41 -28.31
C ASN A 6 -7.53 -16.93 -28.30
N LYS A 7 -6.84 -16.53 -29.37
CA LYS A 7 -6.33 -15.17 -29.55
C LYS A 7 -7.41 -14.08 -29.40
N LYS A 8 -8.64 -14.30 -29.90
CA LYS A 8 -9.71 -13.28 -29.79
C LYS A 8 -10.12 -13.03 -28.34
N ILE A 9 -10.15 -14.07 -27.51
CA ILE A 9 -10.49 -13.95 -26.08
C ILE A 9 -9.38 -13.21 -25.35
N GLN A 10 -8.12 -13.59 -25.60
CA GLN A 10 -6.98 -12.93 -24.95
C GLN A 10 -6.85 -11.45 -25.37
N ASP A 11 -7.07 -11.13 -26.64
CA ASP A 11 -7.08 -9.74 -27.13
C ASP A 11 -8.21 -8.93 -26.45
N TYR A 12 -9.41 -9.51 -26.31
CA TYR A 12 -10.53 -8.89 -25.61
C TYR A 12 -10.22 -8.61 -24.13
N ILE A 13 -9.73 -9.61 -23.40
CA ILE A 13 -9.42 -9.48 -21.97
C ILE A 13 -8.27 -8.48 -21.76
N SER A 14 -7.25 -8.51 -22.62
CA SER A 14 -6.17 -7.53 -22.59
C SER A 14 -6.68 -6.11 -22.79
N GLU A 15 -7.62 -5.90 -23.73
CA GLU A 15 -8.24 -4.60 -23.95
C GLU A 15 -9.02 -4.14 -22.71
N VAL A 16 -9.84 -5.00 -22.11
CA VAL A 16 -10.57 -4.71 -20.86
C VAL A 16 -9.60 -4.33 -19.72
N CYS A 17 -8.55 -5.13 -19.51
CA CYS A 17 -7.56 -4.89 -18.45
C CYS A 17 -6.78 -3.58 -18.67
N SER A 18 -6.56 -3.16 -19.93
CA SER A 18 -5.86 -1.91 -20.26
C SER A 18 -6.59 -0.66 -19.76
N GLN A 19 -7.93 -0.73 -19.65
CA GLN A 19 -8.77 0.34 -19.12
C GLN A 19 -8.80 0.37 -17.59
N VAL A 20 -8.37 -0.71 -16.91
CA VAL A 20 -8.31 -0.81 -15.44
C VAL A 20 -6.97 -0.28 -14.94
N ARG A 21 -6.98 0.85 -14.23
CA ARG A 21 -5.74 1.52 -13.78
C ARG A 21 -5.04 0.77 -12.65
N PHE A 22 -5.81 0.10 -11.79
CA PHE A 22 -5.26 -0.59 -10.63
C PHE A 22 -4.74 -1.98 -11.04
N ARG A 23 -3.42 -2.12 -11.13
CA ARG A 23 -2.79 -3.33 -11.67
C ARG A 23 -2.89 -4.54 -10.74
N ASP A 24 -3.02 -4.31 -9.43
CA ASP A 24 -3.07 -5.42 -8.47
C ASP A 24 -4.32 -6.29 -8.63
N VAL A 25 -5.37 -5.79 -9.26
CA VAL A 25 -6.60 -6.56 -9.56
C VAL A 25 -6.58 -7.19 -10.95
N HIS A 26 -5.56 -6.94 -11.78
CA HIS A 26 -5.53 -7.43 -13.17
C HIS A 26 -5.61 -8.95 -13.22
N GLN A 27 -4.93 -9.65 -12.31
CA GLN A 27 -4.96 -11.11 -12.26
C GLN A 27 -6.35 -11.64 -11.93
N ASP A 28 -7.00 -11.05 -10.93
CA ASP A 28 -8.34 -11.47 -10.50
C ASP A 28 -9.39 -11.17 -11.58
N VAL A 29 -9.34 -9.98 -12.16
CA VAL A 29 -10.21 -9.57 -13.28
C VAL A 29 -10.02 -10.48 -14.48
N LYS A 30 -8.77 -10.84 -14.82
CA LYS A 30 -8.48 -11.76 -15.92
C LYS A 30 -9.13 -13.13 -15.66
N LEU A 31 -8.93 -13.70 -14.49
CA LEU A 31 -9.48 -15.01 -14.14
C LEU A 31 -11.02 -15.01 -14.17
N GLU A 32 -11.66 -13.95 -13.66
CA GLU A 32 -13.12 -13.81 -13.69
C GLU A 32 -13.66 -13.73 -15.12
N LEU A 33 -13.04 -12.90 -15.98
CA LEU A 33 -13.44 -12.77 -17.38
C LEU A 33 -13.21 -14.06 -18.17
N GLU A 34 -12.09 -14.76 -17.94
CA GLU A 34 -11.79 -16.05 -18.57
C GLU A 34 -12.83 -17.10 -18.17
N ALA A 35 -13.12 -17.22 -16.88
CA ALA A 35 -14.12 -18.15 -16.37
C ALA A 35 -15.51 -17.85 -16.96
N HIS A 36 -15.93 -16.58 -16.97
CA HIS A 36 -17.25 -16.21 -17.47
C HIS A 36 -17.40 -16.43 -18.99
N ILE A 37 -16.37 -16.07 -19.77
CA ILE A 37 -16.37 -16.34 -21.22
C ILE A 37 -16.40 -17.84 -21.48
N GLN A 38 -15.62 -18.62 -20.73
CA GLN A 38 -15.60 -20.08 -20.88
C GLN A 38 -16.97 -20.71 -20.59
N GLU A 39 -17.66 -20.29 -19.53
CA GLU A 39 -19.03 -20.74 -19.23
C GLU A 39 -19.98 -20.47 -20.40
N ILE A 40 -19.92 -19.28 -20.99
CA ILE A 40 -20.77 -18.91 -22.13
C ILE A 40 -20.43 -19.75 -23.37
N VAL A 41 -19.15 -19.98 -23.64
CA VAL A 41 -18.71 -20.82 -24.76
C VAL A 41 -19.19 -22.25 -24.58
N GLU A 42 -19.02 -22.84 -23.40
CA GLU A 42 -19.47 -24.19 -23.09
C GLU A 42 -21.00 -24.33 -23.20
N GLU A 43 -21.76 -23.31 -22.77
CA GLU A 43 -23.20 -23.24 -22.97
C GLU A 43 -23.57 -23.31 -24.46
N HIS A 44 -22.90 -22.55 -25.33
CA HIS A 44 -23.19 -22.54 -26.76
C HIS A 44 -22.74 -23.81 -27.49
N LEU A 45 -21.62 -24.41 -27.07
CA LEU A 45 -21.16 -25.70 -27.57
C LEU A 45 -22.15 -26.81 -27.23
N SER A 46 -22.71 -26.82 -26.00
CA SER A 46 -23.73 -27.79 -25.59
C SER A 46 -25.02 -27.71 -26.43
N LYS A 47 -25.29 -26.53 -27.01
CA LYS A 47 -26.40 -26.27 -27.94
C LYS A 47 -26.07 -26.60 -29.40
N GLY A 48 -24.90 -27.19 -29.66
CA GLY A 48 -24.47 -27.61 -31.00
C GLY A 48 -23.84 -26.51 -31.86
N SER A 49 -23.48 -25.34 -31.29
CA SER A 49 -22.73 -24.32 -32.03
C SER A 49 -21.30 -24.80 -32.30
N SER A 50 -20.70 -24.35 -33.41
CA SER A 50 -19.25 -24.54 -33.61
C SER A 50 -18.46 -23.72 -32.60
N GLU A 51 -17.22 -24.12 -32.28
CA GLU A 51 -16.35 -23.38 -31.35
C GLU A 51 -16.16 -21.92 -31.77
N LYS A 52 -15.92 -21.65 -33.05
CA LYS A 52 -15.74 -20.29 -33.57
C LYS A 52 -16.98 -19.43 -33.35
N GLU A 53 -18.15 -20.00 -33.61
CA GLU A 53 -19.44 -19.33 -33.43
C GLU A 53 -19.77 -19.12 -31.94
N ALA A 54 -19.47 -20.10 -31.09
CA ALA A 54 -19.64 -20.02 -29.64
C ALA A 54 -18.78 -18.89 -29.05
N VAL A 55 -17.54 -18.73 -29.51
CA VAL A 55 -16.64 -17.64 -29.09
C VAL A 55 -17.16 -16.28 -29.55
N GLU A 56 -17.61 -16.16 -30.80
CA GLU A 56 -18.18 -14.89 -31.30
C GLU A 56 -19.45 -14.50 -30.54
N LYS A 57 -20.33 -15.45 -30.22
CA LYS A 57 -21.51 -15.23 -29.38
C LYS A 57 -21.12 -14.86 -27.94
N ALA A 58 -20.10 -15.50 -27.38
CA ALA A 58 -19.61 -15.18 -26.04
C ALA A 58 -19.09 -13.75 -25.96
N LEU A 59 -18.23 -13.33 -26.88
CA LEU A 59 -17.71 -11.96 -26.92
C LEU A 59 -18.82 -10.93 -27.18
N ALA A 60 -19.78 -11.23 -28.06
CA ALA A 60 -20.93 -10.36 -28.29
C ALA A 60 -21.81 -10.20 -27.02
N LYS A 61 -21.94 -11.27 -26.22
CA LYS A 61 -22.66 -11.23 -24.93
C LYS A 61 -21.91 -10.46 -23.85
N MET A 62 -20.57 -10.55 -23.82
CA MET A 62 -19.73 -9.73 -22.93
C MET A 62 -19.83 -8.24 -23.26
N GLY A 63 -20.01 -7.90 -24.54
CA GLY A 63 -20.17 -6.54 -25.02
C GLY A 63 -18.83 -5.82 -25.23
N ASP A 64 -18.88 -4.50 -25.31
CA ASP A 64 -17.73 -3.66 -25.65
C ASP A 64 -16.66 -3.62 -24.55
N ALA A 65 -15.40 -3.89 -24.93
CA ALA A 65 -14.28 -3.99 -24.00
C ALA A 65 -13.95 -2.66 -23.31
N ASP A 66 -14.09 -1.53 -24.00
CA ASP A 66 -13.82 -0.19 -23.44
C ASP A 66 -14.86 0.17 -22.37
N ILE A 67 -16.14 -0.11 -22.64
CA ILE A 67 -17.23 0.13 -21.68
C ILE A 67 -17.05 -0.73 -20.44
N ILE A 68 -16.84 -2.04 -20.59
CA ILE A 68 -16.66 -2.97 -19.47
C ILE A 68 -15.41 -2.61 -18.67
N GLY A 69 -14.30 -2.32 -19.34
CA GLY A 69 -13.05 -1.91 -18.70
C GLY A 69 -13.19 -0.63 -17.88
N LYS A 70 -13.90 0.40 -18.37
CA LYS A 70 -14.19 1.63 -17.62
C LYS A 70 -15.08 1.38 -16.39
N GLN A 71 -16.06 0.49 -16.50
CA GLN A 71 -16.91 0.11 -15.37
C GLN A 71 -16.11 -0.62 -14.30
N LEU A 72 -15.28 -1.60 -14.69
CA LEU A 72 -14.39 -2.33 -13.80
C LEU A 72 -13.40 -1.38 -13.11
N ASN A 73 -12.83 -0.41 -13.83
CA ASN A 73 -11.94 0.60 -13.26
C ASN A 73 -12.62 1.46 -12.18
N LYS A 74 -13.92 1.76 -12.34
CA LYS A 74 -14.68 2.52 -11.35
C LYS A 74 -14.90 1.71 -10.06
N VAL A 75 -15.15 0.41 -10.18
CA VAL A 75 -15.39 -0.49 -9.05
C VAL A 75 -14.09 -0.81 -8.31
N HIS A 76 -13.01 -1.09 -9.04
CA HIS A 76 -11.72 -1.52 -8.50
C HIS A 76 -10.76 -0.36 -8.18
N LYS A 77 -11.24 0.89 -8.16
CA LYS A 77 -10.39 2.04 -7.87
C LYS A 77 -9.94 2.00 -6.40
N PRO A 78 -8.62 2.01 -6.10
CA PRO A 78 -8.13 2.10 -4.72
C PRO A 78 -8.60 3.43 -4.11
N LYS A 79 -9.17 3.34 -2.90
CA LYS A 79 -9.64 4.49 -2.13
C LYS A 79 -8.67 4.74 -0.98
N PRO A 80 -7.75 5.71 -1.10
CA PRO A 80 -6.93 6.09 0.04
C PRO A 80 -7.82 6.69 1.14
N GLU A 81 -7.55 6.29 2.38
CA GLU A 81 -8.24 6.80 3.57
C GLU A 81 -7.72 8.20 3.93
N TRP A 82 -8.19 9.22 3.19
CA TRP A 82 -7.79 10.62 3.37
C TRP A 82 -8.04 11.15 4.80
N SER A 83 -8.99 10.56 5.51
CA SER A 83 -9.29 10.87 6.91
C SER A 83 -8.06 10.68 7.81
N VAL A 84 -7.32 9.58 7.63
CA VAL A 84 -6.12 9.27 8.43
C VAL A 84 -5.03 10.31 8.20
N LEU A 85 -4.81 10.72 6.95
CA LEU A 85 -3.83 11.77 6.61
C LEU A 85 -4.23 13.12 7.22
N LEU A 86 -5.53 13.47 7.15
CA LEU A 86 -6.04 14.69 7.73
C LEU A 86 -5.86 14.73 9.25
N PHE A 87 -6.27 13.68 9.97
CA PHE A 87 -6.12 13.62 11.42
C PHE A 87 -4.64 13.61 11.85
N SER A 88 -3.78 12.90 11.12
CA SER A 88 -2.33 12.91 11.39
C SER A 88 -1.74 14.31 11.25
N PHE A 89 -2.12 15.04 10.19
CA PHE A 89 -1.69 16.43 9.99
C PHE A 89 -2.16 17.34 11.14
N LEU A 90 -3.42 17.22 11.57
CA LEU A 90 -3.95 18.01 12.69
C LEU A 90 -3.17 17.74 13.99
N PHE A 91 -2.91 16.48 14.33
CA PHE A 91 -2.17 16.13 15.55
C PHE A 91 -0.73 16.65 15.54
N ILE A 92 -0.04 16.58 14.40
CA ILE A 92 1.31 17.15 14.26
C ILE A 92 1.29 18.67 14.52
N ASN A 93 0.32 19.39 13.95
CA ASN A 93 0.21 20.84 14.14
C ASN A 93 -0.13 21.21 15.59
N ILE A 94 -1.04 20.48 16.24
CA ILE A 94 -1.36 20.69 17.66
C ILE A 94 -0.11 20.48 18.53
N GLY A 95 0.66 19.42 18.25
CA GLY A 95 1.94 19.16 18.93
C GLY A 95 2.96 20.30 18.72
N LEU A 96 3.10 20.80 17.49
CA LEU A 96 4.01 21.92 17.19
C LEU A 96 3.59 23.21 17.90
N ILE A 97 2.29 23.51 17.94
CA ILE A 97 1.75 24.67 18.67
C ILE A 97 2.05 24.53 20.16
N ALA A 98 1.83 23.35 20.75
CA ALA A 98 2.15 23.08 22.15
C ALA A 98 3.63 23.30 22.44
N MET A 99 4.53 22.77 21.60
CA MET A 99 5.98 22.95 21.75
C MET A 99 6.40 24.42 21.62
N TYR A 100 5.77 25.18 20.72
CA TYR A 100 6.00 26.62 20.59
C TYR A 100 5.65 27.38 21.87
N PHE A 101 4.48 27.08 22.48
CA PHE A 101 4.07 27.73 23.73
C PHE A 101 4.99 27.35 24.90
N ILE A 102 5.39 26.08 25.01
CA ILE A 102 6.32 25.61 26.05
C ILE A 102 7.63 26.38 26.00
N GLN A 103 8.21 26.51 24.79
CA GLN A 103 9.47 27.24 24.59
C GLN A 103 9.29 28.74 24.86
N LYS A 104 8.24 29.37 24.33
CA LYS A 104 8.01 30.81 24.48
C LYS A 104 7.78 31.22 25.94
N GLN A 105 7.09 30.38 26.71
CA GLN A 105 6.82 30.65 28.12
C GLN A 105 8.02 30.32 29.03
N SER A 106 9.17 29.91 28.46
CA SER A 106 10.39 29.54 29.19
C SER A 106 10.11 28.55 30.33
N LEU A 107 9.17 27.61 30.10
CA LEU A 107 8.80 26.59 31.08
C LEU A 107 9.94 25.59 31.34
N LEU A 108 11.04 25.71 30.60
CA LEU A 108 12.22 24.87 30.71
C LEU A 108 13.38 25.70 31.25
N THR A 109 14.15 25.10 32.16
CA THR A 109 15.30 25.70 32.85
C THR A 109 16.47 26.05 31.93
N TYR A 110 16.42 25.61 30.67
CA TYR A 110 17.52 25.71 29.71
C TYR A 110 16.97 26.24 28.38
N GLU A 111 17.71 27.14 27.70
CA GLU A 111 17.35 27.63 26.35
C GLU A 111 17.53 26.53 25.32
N ILE A 112 16.56 25.63 25.25
CA ILE A 112 16.51 24.57 24.26
C ILE A 112 15.55 25.02 23.16
N HIS A 113 16.06 25.07 21.93
CA HIS A 113 15.29 25.28 20.69
C HIS A 113 14.43 24.04 20.36
N ILE A 114 13.47 23.72 21.22
CA ILE A 114 12.63 22.52 21.09
C ILE A 114 11.67 22.64 19.92
N PHE A 115 11.04 23.79 19.74
CA PHE A 115 10.14 24.06 18.64
C PHE A 115 10.84 23.87 17.30
N GLU A 116 12.03 24.45 17.13
CA GLU A 116 12.82 24.35 15.90
C GLU A 116 13.22 22.89 15.63
N ARG A 117 13.63 22.15 16.67
CA ARG A 117 13.92 20.71 16.55
C ARG A 117 12.67 19.91 16.17
N SER A 118 11.55 20.12 16.86
CA SER A 118 10.27 19.45 16.56
C SER A 118 9.77 19.76 15.15
N LEU A 119 9.93 21.00 14.69
CA LEU A 119 9.60 21.41 13.33
C LEU A 119 10.46 20.68 12.31
N LEU A 120 11.79 20.64 12.52
CA LEU A 120 12.72 19.92 11.65
C LEU A 120 12.38 18.43 11.58
N PHE A 121 12.15 17.76 12.72
CA PHE A 121 11.76 16.35 12.72
C PHE A 121 10.41 16.09 12.05
N SER A 122 9.43 16.99 12.23
CA SER A 122 8.13 16.89 11.56
C SER A 122 8.27 16.97 10.05
N LEU A 123 9.12 17.87 9.53
CA LEU A 123 9.40 17.98 8.10
C LEU A 123 10.18 16.76 7.58
N MET A 124 11.21 16.31 8.32
CA MET A 124 11.98 15.11 7.96
C MET A 124 11.10 13.85 7.93
N SER A 125 10.06 13.78 8.76
CA SER A 125 9.13 12.63 8.79
C SER A 125 8.32 12.44 7.51
N LEU A 126 8.19 13.48 6.67
CA LEU A 126 7.52 13.35 5.37
C LEU A 126 8.28 12.42 4.41
N ILE A 127 9.61 12.35 4.54
CA ILE A 127 10.46 11.52 3.69
C ILE A 127 10.08 10.02 3.82
N PRO A 128 10.09 9.41 5.02
CA PRO A 128 9.68 8.01 5.17
C PRO A 128 8.20 7.79 4.85
N ILE A 129 7.31 8.75 5.11
CA ILE A 129 5.87 8.61 4.75
C ILE A 129 5.71 8.48 3.23
N VAL A 130 6.33 9.38 2.47
CA VAL A 130 6.28 9.34 1.00
C VAL A 130 7.02 8.10 0.48
N GLY A 131 8.18 7.78 1.05
CA GLY A 131 8.95 6.59 0.68
C GLY A 131 8.15 5.29 0.87
N LEU A 132 7.48 5.15 2.01
CA LEU A 132 6.65 3.97 2.31
C LEU A 132 5.35 3.93 1.49
N TYR A 133 4.78 5.08 1.12
CA TYR A 133 3.61 5.12 0.24
C TYR A 133 3.86 4.47 -1.13
N PHE A 134 5.05 4.69 -1.69
CA PHE A 134 5.47 4.03 -2.94
C PHE A 134 6.09 2.66 -2.75
N PHE A 135 6.34 2.26 -1.49
CA PHE A 135 6.91 0.97 -1.17
C PHE A 135 5.82 -0.09 -1.05
N ASP A 136 5.92 -1.15 -1.86
CA ASP A 136 5.03 -2.30 -1.76
C ASP A 136 5.31 -3.10 -0.48
N TYR A 137 4.46 -2.91 0.52
CA TYR A 137 4.56 -3.56 1.83
C TYR A 137 4.50 -5.09 1.76
N ARG A 138 3.96 -5.69 0.68
CA ARG A 138 3.96 -7.16 0.49
C ARG A 138 5.38 -7.71 0.41
N LYS A 139 6.34 -6.88 -0.01
CA LYS A 139 7.76 -7.25 0.00
C LYS A 139 8.30 -7.46 1.42
N LEU A 140 7.78 -6.74 2.42
CA LEU A 140 8.19 -6.92 3.82
C LEU A 140 7.71 -8.26 4.40
N GLU A 141 6.60 -8.82 3.90
CA GLU A 141 6.01 -10.05 4.44
C GLU A 141 7.02 -11.22 4.43
N LYS A 142 7.76 -11.38 3.33
CA LYS A 142 8.80 -12.41 3.18
C LYS A 142 9.93 -12.27 4.21
N TYR A 143 10.20 -11.04 4.66
CA TYR A 143 11.25 -10.73 5.63
C TYR A 143 10.72 -10.55 7.05
N SER A 144 9.42 -10.71 7.29
CA SER A 144 8.78 -10.50 8.60
C SER A 144 9.52 -11.18 9.76
N LYS A 145 9.90 -12.45 9.59
CA LYS A 145 10.67 -13.21 10.60
C LYS A 145 12.08 -12.63 10.84
N HIS A 146 12.74 -12.17 9.78
CA HIS A 146 14.08 -11.57 9.88
C HIS A 146 14.01 -10.20 10.57
N ILE A 147 13.00 -9.39 10.23
CA ILE A 147 12.74 -8.11 10.88
C ILE A 147 12.47 -8.32 12.38
N TYR A 148 11.61 -9.27 12.73
CA TYR A 148 11.31 -9.62 14.12
C TYR A 148 12.54 -10.11 14.90
N LEU A 149 13.34 -11.00 14.30
CA LEU A 149 14.55 -11.48 14.95
C LEU A 149 15.58 -10.35 15.11
N GLY A 150 15.69 -9.47 14.11
CA GLY A 150 16.55 -8.29 14.16
C GLY A 150 16.15 -7.33 15.27
N THR A 151 14.86 -6.99 15.41
CA THR A 151 14.40 -6.12 16.51
C THR A 151 14.61 -6.77 17.87
N LEU A 152 14.41 -8.09 18.01
CA LEU A 152 14.70 -8.81 19.25
C LEU A 152 16.19 -8.74 19.63
N ILE A 153 17.08 -8.96 18.67
CA ILE A 153 18.53 -8.86 18.89
C ILE A 153 18.91 -7.44 19.31
N ILE A 154 18.36 -6.41 18.66
CA ILE A 154 18.60 -5.02 19.01
C ILE A 154 18.10 -4.71 20.43
N LEU A 155 16.91 -5.19 20.80
CA LEU A 155 16.38 -5.05 22.16
C LEU A 155 17.32 -5.67 23.20
N ILE A 156 17.78 -6.91 22.99
CA ILE A 156 18.74 -7.57 23.88
C ILE A 156 20.03 -6.74 23.95
N PHE A 157 20.53 -6.25 22.81
CA PHE A 157 21.71 -5.40 22.75
C PHE A 157 21.54 -4.12 23.58
N THR A 158 20.38 -3.46 23.53
CA THR A 158 20.11 -2.26 24.32
C THR A 158 20.15 -2.51 25.84
N VAL A 159 19.77 -3.69 26.31
CA VAL A 159 19.84 -4.03 27.75
C VAL A 159 21.28 -4.02 28.26
N PHE A 160 22.22 -4.53 27.47
CA PHE A 160 23.61 -4.62 27.85
C PHE A 160 24.38 -3.32 27.59
N TRP A 161 24.21 -2.71 26.40
CA TRP A 161 25.00 -1.58 25.90
C TRP A 161 24.23 -0.26 25.76
N GLY A 162 22.94 -0.22 26.09
CA GLY A 162 22.13 0.99 26.02
C GLY A 162 22.53 2.03 27.05
N VAL A 163 22.37 3.30 26.67
CA VAL A 163 22.57 4.45 27.55
C VAL A 163 21.39 4.52 28.53
N GLN A 164 21.71 4.66 29.82
CA GLN A 164 20.70 4.77 30.85
C GLN A 164 20.10 6.18 30.84
N SER A 165 18.79 6.28 30.64
CA SER A 165 18.02 7.52 30.79
C SER A 165 16.81 7.24 31.68
N SER A 166 16.64 8.02 32.75
CA SER A 166 15.55 7.87 33.73
C SER A 166 15.40 6.44 34.31
N GLY A 167 16.52 5.75 34.54
CA GLY A 167 16.57 4.43 35.16
C GLY A 167 16.51 3.23 34.19
N SER A 168 16.13 3.43 32.93
CA SER A 168 16.07 2.36 31.90
C SER A 168 17.19 2.49 30.87
N LYS A 169 17.75 1.35 30.43
CA LYS A 169 18.72 1.27 29.31
C LYS A 169 17.99 0.98 28.00
N SER A 170 17.34 2.00 27.44
CA SER A 170 16.52 1.87 26.23
C SER A 170 17.03 2.68 25.03
N TRP A 171 18.04 3.53 25.25
CA TRP A 171 18.53 4.45 24.24
C TRP A 171 19.85 3.98 23.62
N LEU A 172 19.92 3.98 22.29
CA LEU A 172 21.17 3.88 21.55
C LEU A 172 21.54 5.25 20.99
N VAL A 173 22.76 5.71 21.28
CA VAL A 173 23.30 6.97 20.76
C VAL A 173 24.20 6.66 19.57
N LEU A 174 23.80 7.14 18.40
CA LEU A 174 24.50 7.00 17.12
C LEU A 174 24.93 8.40 16.65
N GLY A 175 26.05 8.89 17.19
CA GLY A 175 26.55 10.23 16.89
C GLY A 175 25.56 11.33 17.32
N PRO A 176 25.05 12.17 16.39
CA PRO A 176 24.08 13.22 16.72
C PRO A 176 22.66 12.69 16.91
N PHE A 177 22.39 11.41 16.63
CA PHE A 177 21.08 10.80 16.72
C PHE A 177 20.97 9.90 17.94
N SER A 178 19.80 9.92 18.58
CA SER A 178 19.45 9.01 19.67
C SER A 178 18.18 8.27 19.28
N VAL A 179 18.22 6.95 19.30
CA VAL A 179 17.07 6.10 18.97
C VAL A 179 16.65 5.33 20.22
N ASN A 180 15.35 5.39 20.55
CA ASN A 180 14.76 4.61 21.62
C ASN A 180 14.11 3.35 21.03
N PHE A 181 14.39 2.20 21.62
CA PHE A 181 13.88 0.90 21.18
C PHE A 181 12.84 0.28 22.15
N VAL A 182 12.50 0.96 23.25
CA VAL A 182 11.55 0.50 24.28
C VAL A 182 10.25 1.30 24.23
#